data_AF-A0A7K1Z688-F1
#
_entry.id   AF-A0A7K1Z688-F1
#
_cell.length_a   1.000
_cell.length_b   1.000
_cell.length_c   1.000
_cell.angle_alpha   90.00
_cell.angle_beta   90.00
_cell.angle_gamma   90.00
#
_symmetry.space_group_name_H-M   'P 1'
#
loop_
_entity.id
_entity.type
_entity.pdbx_description
1 polymer ?
#
loop_
_entity_poly.entity_id
_entity_poly.type
_entity_poly.pdbx_seq_one_letter_code
_entity_poly.pdbx_strand_id
1 'polypeptide(L)' 'MSAGRSHTCGIRTDNTITCWGHNEHRQADAPAGQFTAISAGGSHTCALRTDNTITCWGHNGYRQANAP' A
#
# COMPACT_ATOMS: atom_id res chain seq x y z
N MET A 1 -4.86 8.99 4.39
CA MET A 1 -3.45 8.61 4.67
C MET A 1 -3.44 7.44 5.65
N SER A 2 -2.44 6.57 5.59
CA SER A 2 -2.29 5.43 6.50
C SER A 2 -0.80 5.24 6.84
N ALA A 3 -0.50 4.90 8.09
CA ALA A 3 0.86 4.72 8.59
C ALA A 3 1.05 3.28 9.08
N GLY A 4 2.11 2.64 8.61
CA GLY A 4 2.59 1.34 9.09
C GLY A 4 3.57 1.49 10.25
N ARG A 5 4.45 0.49 10.46
CA ARG A 5 5.42 0.55 11.57
C ARG A 5 6.47 1.64 11.38
N SER A 6 6.99 1.77 10.16
CA SER A 6 8.07 2.71 9.82
C SER A 6 7.94 3.31 8.42
N HIS A 7 6.78 3.14 7.78
CA HIS A 7 6.45 3.73 6.49
C HIS A 7 5.08 4.39 6.56
N THR A 8 4.85 5.38 5.71
CA THR A 8 3.57 6.07 5.58
C THR A 8 3.18 6.12 4.12
N CYS A 9 1.89 5.95 3.85
CA CYS A 9 1.34 6.06 2.51
C CYS A 9 0.12 6.99 2.48
N GLY A 10 -0.03 7.74 1.41
CA GLY A 10 -1.16 8.62 1.17
C GLY A 10 -1.68 8.47 -0.26
N ILE A 11 -3.00 8.59 -0.42
CA ILE A 11 -3.63 8.79 -1.72
C ILE A 11 -3.63 10.29 -1.99
N ARG A 12 -3.13 10.68 -3.16
CA ARG A 12 -3.13 12.05 -3.68
C ARG A 12 -4.49 12.40 -4.30
N THR A 13 -4.70 13.68 -4.59
CA THR A 13 -5.94 14.15 -5.24
C THR A 13 -6.13 13.63 -6.66
N ASP A 14 -5.07 13.15 -7.31
CA ASP A 14 -5.08 12.46 -8.60
C ASP A 14 -5.29 10.93 -8.47
N ASN A 15 -5.76 10.47 -7.30
CA ASN A 15 -5.99 9.07 -6.93
C ASN A 15 -4.75 8.15 -7.02
N THR A 16 -3.55 8.70 -7.16
CA THR A 16 -2.31 7.91 -7.08
C THR A 16 -1.84 7.77 -5.62
N ILE A 17 -1.05 6.73 -5.35
CA ILE A 17 -0.47 6.52 -4.01
C ILE A 17 0.97 7.04 -3.99
N THR A 18 1.31 7.75 -2.92
CA THR A 18 2.70 8.08 -2.57
C THR A 18 3.00 7.49 -1.21
N CYS A 19 4.09 6.73 -1.12
CA CYS A 19 4.59 6.18 0.14
C CYS A 19 6.01 6.68 0.41
N TRP A 20 6.37 6.80 1.68
CA TRP A 20 7.70 7.21 2.13
C TRP A 20 8.08 6.52 3.46
N GLY A 21 9.37 6.49 3.77
CA GLY A 21 9.93 5.86 4.97
C GLY A 21 10.65 4.54 4.67
N HIS A 22 10.64 3.62 5.63
CA HIS A 22 11.33 2.34 5.56
C HIS A 22 10.84 1.47 4.39
N ASN A 23 11.77 0.90 3.61
CA ASN A 23 11.44 0.22 2.35
C ASN A 23 12.19 -1.10 2.10
N GLU A 24 12.73 -1.77 3.12
CA GLU A 24 13.48 -3.03 2.94
C GLU A 24 12.65 -4.19 2.37
N HIS A 25 11.32 -4.12 2.51
CA HIS A 25 10.39 -5.08 1.93
C HIS A 25 9.59 -4.50 0.76
N ARG A 26 10.01 -3.35 0.20
CA ARG A 26 9.28 -2.62 -0.85
C ARG A 26 7.90 -2.10 -0.42
N GLN A 27 7.65 -1.96 0.87
CA GLN A 27 6.36 -1.48 1.41
C GLN A 27 6.05 -0.01 1.10
N ALA A 28 7.07 0.77 0.70
CA ALA A 28 6.94 2.13 0.20
C ALA A 28 7.01 2.23 -1.33
N ASP A 29 7.14 1.11 -2.05
CA ASP A 29 7.08 1.08 -3.52
C ASP A 29 5.63 0.92 -3.97
N ALA A 30 4.87 2.02 -3.90
CA ALA A 30 3.46 2.02 -4.28
C ALA A 30 3.27 1.60 -5.76
N PRO A 31 2.37 0.66 -6.06
CA PRO A 31 2.07 0.26 -7.42
C PRO A 31 1.40 1.39 -8.21
N ALA A 32 1.69 1.45 -9.50
CA ALA A 32 1.00 2.38 -10.40
C ALA A 32 -0.50 2.03 -10.50
N GLY A 33 -1.33 3.07 -10.53
CA GLY A 33 -2.77 2.89 -10.58
C GLY A 33 -3.56 4.04 -9.98
N GLN A 34 -4.85 3.78 -9.87
CA GLN A 34 -5.85 4.70 -9.35
C GLN A 34 -6.54 3.99 -8.18
N PHE A 35 -6.59 4.65 -7.03
CA PHE A 35 -7.01 4.06 -5.76
C PHE A 35 -7.97 4.97 -5.01
N THR A 36 -8.85 4.35 -4.24
CA THR A 36 -9.89 5.04 -3.45
C THR A 36 -9.66 4.89 -1.95
N ALA A 37 -9.00 3.81 -1.52
CA ALA A 37 -8.68 3.56 -0.12
C ALA A 37 -7.31 2.91 0.04
N ILE A 38 -6.66 3.15 1.17
CA ILE A 38 -5.34 2.60 1.50
C ILE A 38 -5.24 2.25 2.98
N SER A 39 -4.57 1.14 3.28
CA SER A 39 -4.26 0.68 4.63
C SER A 39 -2.83 0.14 4.70
N ALA A 40 -2.03 0.65 5.64
CA ALA A 40 -0.67 0.20 5.89
C ALA A 40 -0.64 -0.67 7.16
N GLY A 41 -0.12 -1.89 7.02
CA GLY A 41 0.21 -2.78 8.14
C GLY A 41 1.64 -2.58 8.62
N GLY A 42 2.19 -3.52 9.39
CA GLY A 42 3.54 -3.41 9.96
C GLY A 42 4.63 -3.16 8.90
N SER A 43 4.71 -4.06 7.91
CA SER A 43 5.68 -3.99 6.79
C SER A 43 5.02 -4.30 5.43
N HIS A 44 3.70 -4.19 5.32
CA HIS A 44 2.94 -4.38 4.09
C HIS A 44 1.90 -3.26 3.95
N THR A 45 1.41 -3.06 2.74
CA THR A 45 0.40 -2.06 2.42
C THR A 45 -0.61 -2.68 1.47
N CYS A 46 -1.89 -2.37 1.67
CA CYS A 46 -2.98 -2.76 0.78
C CYS A 46 -3.76 -1.52 0.35
N ALA A 47 -4.29 -1.55 -0.87
CA ALA A 47 -5.14 -0.49 -1.40
C ALA A 47 -6.28 -1.04 -2.23
N LEU A 48 -7.40 -0.32 -2.21
CA LEU A 48 -8.56 -0.56 -3.05
C LEU A 48 -8.44 0.27 -4.32
N ARG A 49 -8.44 -0.40 -5.47
CA ARG A 49 -8.43 0.25 -6.79
C ARG A 49 -9.81 0.81 -7.11
N THR A 50 -9.86 1.75 -8.06
CA THR A 50 -11.12 2.31 -8.58
C THR A 50 -12.00 1.29 -9.31
N ASP A 51 -11.42 0.16 -9.74
CA ASP A 51 -12.13 -0.97 -10.36
C ASP A 51 -12.67 -2.00 -9.34
N ASN A 52 -12.64 -1.65 -8.05
CA ASN A 52 -13.04 -2.50 -6.90
C ASN A 52 -12.16 -3.74 -6.66
N THR A 53 -10.97 -3.82 -7.27
CA THR A 53 -9.99 -4.87 -6.94
C THR A 53 -9.03 -4.42 -5.83
N ILE A 54 -8.46 -5.38 -5.11
CA ILE A 54 -7.50 -5.12 -4.04
C ILE A 54 -6.08 -5.39 -4.55
N THR A 55 -5.15 -4.50 -4.25
CA THR A 55 -3.73 -4.72 -4.47
C THR A 55 -3.00 -4.58 -3.15
N CYS A 56 -2.20 -5.60 -2.79
CA CYS A 56 -1.33 -5.54 -1.63
C CYS A 56 0.14 -5.73 -2.05
N TRP A 57 1.05 -5.06 -1.35
CA TRP A 57 2.49 -5.10 -1.60
C TRP A 57 3.27 -4.96 -0.30
N GLY A 58 4.58 -5.25 -0.35
CA GLY A 58 5.45 -5.24 0.83
C GLY A 58 5.80 -6.65 1.33
N HIS A 59 6.08 -6.76 2.63
CA HIS A 59 6.40 -8.02 3.30
C HIS A 59 5.27 -9.05 3.16
N ASN A 60 5.59 -10.24 2.64
CA ASN A 60 4.61 -11.29 2.38
C ASN A 60 4.89 -12.61 3.12
N GLY A 61 5.72 -12.61 4.17
CA GLY A 61 6.08 -13.85 4.90
C GLY A 61 4.91 -14.61 5.52
N TYR A 62 3.79 -13.93 5.80
CA TYR A 62 2.54 -14.54 6.28
C TYR A 62 1.40 -14.41 5.27
N ARG A 63 1.71 -14.27 3.97
CA ARG A 63 0.74 -14.12 2.89
C ARG A 63 -0.11 -12.83 2.98
N GLN A 64 0.34 -11.81 3.70
CA GLN A 64 -0.42 -10.56 3.87
C GLN A 64 -0.53 -9.72 2.60
N ALA A 65 0.37 -9.94 1.63
CA ALA A 65 0.32 -9.29 0.32
C ALA A 65 -0.45 -10.12 -0.73
N ASN A 66 -0.98 -11.29 -0.36
CA ASN A 66 -1.88 -12.05 -1.22
C ASN A 66 -3.31 -11.55 -1.00
N ALA A 67 -3.69 -10.53 -1.79
CA ALA A 67 -5.07 -10.09 -1.85
C ALA A 67 -5.99 -11.24 -2.31
N PRO A 68 -7.21 -11.35 -1.76
CA PRO A 68 -8.22 -12.32 -2.21
C PRO A 68 -8.74 -12.02 -3.62
#